data_AF-A0AAU5QJD1-F1
#
_entry.id   AF-A0AAU5QJD1-F1
#
_cell.length_a   1.000
_cell.length_b   1.000
_cell.length_c   1.000
_cell.angle_alpha   90.00
_cell.angle_beta   90.00
_cell.angle_gamma   90.00
#
_symmetry.space_group_name_H-M   'P 1'
#
loop_
_entity.id
_entity.type
_entity.pdbx_description
1 polymer ?
#
loop_
_entity_poly.entity_id
_entity_poly.type
_entity_poly.pdbx_seq_one_letter_code
_entity_poly.pdbx_strand_id
1 'polypeptide(L)'
;MDDSPGIWITAVPAFDPDDIGVLLALDEGSADPGERMVSVLLNRGHEGEEGVFYLLPHDLSARYERTGDRLAVSLMASRQVLLHDLADHPGGLAEQLADLPCDAADEDRVALIRREIATDFVPAEVDGDKQAVLLIDHAGPAVLEELFARFDEGEAGIAVLNAD
;
A
#
# COMPACT_ATOMS: atom_id res chain seq x y z
N MET A 1 -18.12 -13.03 2.84
CA MET A 1 -17.77 -12.81 1.43
C MET A 1 -17.37 -11.35 1.41
N ASP A 2 -16.07 -11.11 1.43
CA ASP A 2 -15.52 -9.76 1.62
C ASP A 2 -15.74 -8.95 0.35
N ASP A 3 -16.58 -7.93 0.43
CA ASP A 3 -17.04 -7.10 -0.70
C ASP A 3 -16.13 -5.87 -0.94
N SER A 4 -14.93 -5.86 -0.38
CA SER A 4 -13.98 -4.74 -0.57
C SER A 4 -12.90 -5.14 -1.59
N PRO A 5 -13.01 -4.73 -2.87
CA PRO A 5 -11.98 -5.00 -3.86
C PRO A 5 -10.67 -4.33 -3.44
N GLY A 6 -9.59 -5.12 -3.37
CA GLY A 6 -8.23 -4.61 -3.18
C GLY A 6 -7.70 -4.59 -1.74
N ILE A 7 -8.37 -5.23 -0.78
CA ILE A 7 -7.87 -5.45 0.59
C ILE A 7 -8.22 -6.85 1.10
N TRP A 8 -7.26 -7.54 1.70
CA TRP A 8 -7.44 -8.87 2.28
C TRP A 8 -6.69 -9.02 3.60
N ILE A 9 -7.25 -9.83 4.51
CA ILE A 9 -6.54 -10.36 5.68
C ILE A 9 -6.14 -11.79 5.36
N THR A 10 -4.84 -12.03 5.14
CA THR A 10 -4.36 -13.33 4.66
C THR A 10 -2.95 -13.62 5.12
N ALA A 11 -2.59 -14.90 5.14
CA ALA A 11 -1.20 -15.29 5.11
C ALA A 11 -0.61 -14.89 3.75
N VAL A 12 0.64 -14.45 3.76
CA VAL A 12 1.30 -13.87 2.59
C VAL A 12 2.70 -14.46 2.53
N PRO A 13 3.25 -14.79 1.35
CA PRO A 13 4.54 -15.49 1.26
C PRO A 13 5.71 -14.76 1.95
N ALA A 14 5.64 -13.43 2.05
CA ALA A 14 6.64 -12.60 2.71
C ALA A 14 6.55 -12.60 4.26
N PHE A 15 5.49 -13.18 4.84
CA PHE A 15 5.39 -13.42 6.28
C PHE A 15 5.65 -14.89 6.60
N ASP A 16 5.93 -15.19 7.88
CA ASP A 16 5.93 -16.56 8.35
C ASP A 16 4.58 -17.23 8.00
N PRO A 17 4.55 -18.52 7.63
CA PRO A 17 3.35 -19.18 7.12
C PRO A 17 2.19 -19.26 8.13
N ASP A 18 2.49 -19.04 9.41
CA ASP A 18 1.50 -18.96 10.49
C ASP A 18 1.03 -17.51 10.76
N ASP A 19 1.67 -16.52 10.16
CA ASP A 19 1.35 -15.10 10.32
C ASP A 19 0.38 -14.64 9.23
N ILE A 20 -0.72 -14.03 9.67
CA ILE A 20 -1.66 -13.33 8.81
C ILE A 20 -1.44 -11.82 8.94
N GLY A 21 -1.56 -11.10 7.83
CA GLY A 21 -1.49 -9.65 7.83
C GLY A 21 -2.38 -9.05 6.75
N VAL A 22 -2.22 -7.74 6.55
CA VAL A 22 -3.00 -7.02 5.55
C VAL A 22 -2.27 -6.97 4.22
N LEU A 23 -2.94 -7.43 3.18
CA LEU A 23 -2.52 -7.29 1.79
C LEU A 23 -3.44 -6.29 1.07
N LEU A 24 -2.84 -5.30 0.42
CA LEU A 24 -3.51 -4.39 -0.49
C LEU A 24 -3.08 -4.69 -1.92
N ALA A 25 -4.01 -4.65 -2.86
CA ALA A 25 -3.68 -4.70 -4.28
C ALA A 25 -3.53 -3.30 -4.86
N LEU A 26 -2.55 -3.13 -5.74
CA LEU A 26 -2.32 -1.94 -6.53
C LEU A 26 -2.43 -2.27 -8.01
N ASP A 27 -3.44 -1.74 -8.69
CA ASP A 27 -3.55 -1.87 -10.14
C ASP A 27 -2.72 -0.78 -10.83
N GLU A 28 -1.64 -1.17 -11.51
CA GLU A 28 -0.79 -0.25 -12.26
C GLU A 28 -1.52 0.45 -13.42
N GLY A 29 -2.58 -0.19 -13.93
CA GLY A 29 -3.44 0.33 -15.00
C GLY A 29 -4.57 1.23 -14.50
N SER A 30 -4.64 1.48 -13.19
CA SER A 30 -5.73 2.23 -12.57
C SER A 30 -5.81 3.66 -13.06
N ALA A 31 -7.04 4.15 -13.21
CA ALA A 31 -7.31 5.57 -13.45
C ALA A 31 -7.24 6.41 -12.17
N ASP A 32 -7.11 5.77 -10.99
CA ASP A 32 -7.01 6.46 -9.71
C ASP A 32 -5.65 7.20 -9.60
N PRO A 33 -5.65 8.53 -9.35
CA PRO A 33 -4.44 9.31 -9.11
C PRO A 33 -3.55 8.73 -8.02
N GLY A 34 -4.16 8.28 -6.91
CA GLY A 34 -3.48 7.79 -5.73
C GLY A 34 -2.74 6.49 -6.04
N GLU A 35 -3.39 5.56 -6.74
CA GLU A 35 -2.74 4.30 -7.14
C GLU A 35 -1.56 4.55 -8.09
N ARG A 36 -1.72 5.48 -9.04
CA ARG A 36 -0.61 5.88 -9.93
C ARG A 36 0.54 6.54 -9.16
N MET A 37 0.24 7.37 -8.17
CA MET A 37 1.28 7.97 -7.31
C MET A 37 1.99 6.93 -6.44
N VAL A 38 1.28 5.94 -5.91
CA VAL A 38 1.87 4.82 -5.18
C VAL A 38 2.81 4.03 -6.10
N SER A 39 2.38 3.72 -7.33
CA SER A 39 3.22 3.02 -8.32
C SER A 39 4.52 3.79 -8.63
N VAL A 40 4.48 5.13 -8.70
CA VAL A 40 5.69 5.95 -8.84
C VAL A 40 6.64 5.71 -7.66
N LEU A 41 6.13 5.75 -6.43
CA LEU A 41 6.92 5.59 -5.22
C LEU A 41 7.51 4.18 -5.06
N LEU A 42 6.86 3.14 -5.59
CA LEU A 42 7.38 1.77 -5.54
C LEU A 42 8.76 1.62 -6.21
N ASN A 43 9.07 2.44 -7.22
CA ASN A 43 10.40 2.48 -7.85
C ASN A 43 11.52 2.96 -6.92
N ARG A 44 11.19 3.51 -5.74
CA ARG A 44 12.15 3.90 -4.70
C ARG A 44 12.49 2.76 -3.74
N GLY A 45 11.73 1.67 -3.78
CA GLY A 45 11.93 0.52 -2.91
C GLY A 45 13.28 -0.14 -3.12
N HIS A 46 13.88 -0.61 -2.04
CA HIS A 46 15.07 -1.44 -2.09
C HIS A 46 14.65 -2.91 -2.14
N GLU A 47 15.05 -3.61 -3.19
CA GLU A 47 14.83 -5.05 -3.30
C GLU A 47 15.60 -5.77 -2.17
N GLY A 48 14.88 -6.61 -1.44
CA GLY A 48 15.43 -7.49 -0.40
C GLY A 48 15.46 -8.93 -0.88
N GLU A 49 14.36 -9.65 -0.65
CA GLU A 49 14.14 -10.97 -1.23
C GLU A 49 13.61 -10.84 -2.68
N GLU A 50 13.68 -11.92 -3.46
CA GLU A 50 13.28 -11.90 -4.87
C GLU A 50 11.82 -11.45 -5.02
N GLY A 51 11.61 -10.33 -5.73
CA GLY A 51 10.30 -9.71 -5.91
C GLY A 51 9.75 -8.94 -4.70
N VAL A 52 10.50 -8.86 -3.58
CA VAL A 52 10.09 -8.17 -2.36
C VAL A 52 10.87 -6.87 -2.17
N PHE A 53 10.15 -5.75 -2.06
CA PHE A 53 10.70 -4.40 -1.96
C PHE A 53 10.40 -3.78 -0.60
N TYR A 54 11.38 -3.08 -0.04
CA TYR A 54 11.25 -2.36 1.22
C TYR A 54 11.32 -0.86 0.97
N LEU A 55 10.30 -0.12 1.40
CA LEU A 55 10.27 1.34 1.35
C LEU A 55 10.57 1.96 2.70
N LEU A 56 11.24 3.11 2.67
CA LEU A 56 11.42 3.92 3.87
C LEU A 56 10.06 4.45 4.35
N PRO A 57 9.76 4.43 5.67
CA PRO A 57 8.48 4.89 6.20
C PRO A 57 8.12 6.32 5.78
N HIS A 58 9.13 7.17 5.60
CA HIS A 58 8.96 8.55 5.19
C HIS A 58 8.49 8.68 3.72
N ASP A 59 8.88 7.76 2.86
CA ASP A 59 8.51 7.79 1.44
C ASP A 59 7.09 7.28 1.24
N LEU A 60 6.79 6.10 1.80
CA LEU A 60 5.47 5.48 1.80
C LEU A 60 5.30 4.64 3.07
N SER A 61 4.20 4.84 3.78
CA SER A 61 3.78 4.01 4.91
C SER A 61 2.31 3.67 4.81
N ALA A 62 1.85 2.75 5.66
CA ALA A 62 0.45 2.51 5.87
C ALA A 62 0.00 3.06 7.23
N ARG A 63 -1.28 3.37 7.35
CA ARG A 63 -1.95 3.70 8.60
C ARG A 63 -3.14 2.80 8.82
N TYR A 64 -3.20 2.20 10.00
CA TYR A 64 -4.40 1.51 10.46
C TYR A 64 -5.33 2.43 11.24
N GLU A 65 -6.60 2.43 10.87
CA GLU A 65 -7.69 3.02 11.64
C GLU A 65 -8.79 2.00 11.87
N ARG A 66 -9.16 1.78 13.13
CA ARG A 66 -10.22 0.82 13.48
C ARG A 66 -11.43 1.54 14.04
N THR A 67 -12.60 1.30 13.46
CA THR A 67 -13.88 1.82 13.92
C THR A 67 -14.87 0.66 14.06
N GLY A 68 -15.10 0.23 15.30
CA GLY A 68 -15.98 -0.91 15.58
C GLY A 68 -15.44 -2.22 14.99
N ASP A 69 -16.18 -2.79 14.04
CA ASP A 69 -15.84 -4.02 13.30
C ASP A 69 -15.16 -3.74 11.95
N ARG A 70 -14.76 -2.49 11.69
CA ARG A 70 -14.08 -2.11 10.44
C ARG A 70 -12.64 -1.74 10.66
N LEU A 71 -11.78 -2.25 9.80
CA LEU A 71 -10.40 -1.86 9.66
C LEU A 71 -10.24 -1.08 8.35
N ALA A 72 -9.78 0.16 8.46
CA ALA A 72 -9.35 0.96 7.32
C ALA A 72 -7.83 1.03 7.28
N VAL A 73 -7.29 0.94 6.07
CA VAL A 73 -5.87 1.10 5.78
C VAL A 73 -5.71 2.23 4.78
N SER A 74 -5.00 3.27 5.19
CA SER A 74 -4.62 4.39 4.32
C SER A 74 -3.15 4.26 3.94
N LEU A 75 -2.80 4.46 2.67
CA LEU A 75 -1.40 4.65 2.29
C LEU A 75 -1.05 6.12 2.37
N MET A 76 0.00 6.41 3.15
CA MET A 76 0.44 7.74 3.49
C MET A 76 1.81 7.98 2.86
N ALA A 77 2.00 9.13 2.22
CA ALA A 77 3.25 9.49 1.58
C ALA A 77 3.65 10.93 1.90
N SER A 78 4.95 11.23 1.80
CA SER A 78 5.44 12.60 1.87
C SER A 78 5.09 13.36 0.59
N ARG A 79 4.42 14.50 0.76
CA ARG A 79 4.09 15.45 -0.31
C ARG A 79 5.36 15.97 -0.96
N GLN A 80 6.41 16.27 -0.19
CA GLN A 80 7.70 16.69 -0.73
C GLN A 80 8.36 15.61 -1.60
N VAL A 81 8.34 14.35 -1.16
CA VAL A 81 8.88 13.23 -1.94
C VAL A 81 8.10 13.06 -3.25
N LEU A 82 6.77 13.09 -3.18
CA LEU A 82 5.92 13.03 -4.37
C LEU A 82 6.16 14.20 -5.32
N LEU A 83 6.27 15.44 -4.82
CA LEU A 83 6.56 16.60 -5.68
C LEU A 83 7.91 16.45 -6.40
N HIS A 84 8.91 15.87 -5.74
CA HIS A 84 10.21 15.60 -6.34
C HIS A 84 10.09 14.57 -7.47
N ASP A 85 9.49 13.42 -7.20
CA ASP A 85 9.41 12.31 -8.15
C ASP A 85 8.40 12.55 -9.28
N LEU A 86 7.40 13.39 -9.04
CA LEU A 86 6.39 13.77 -10.04
C LEU A 86 6.82 14.95 -10.91
N ALA A 87 7.92 15.66 -10.58
CA ALA A 87 8.33 16.88 -11.30
C ALA A 87 8.51 16.65 -12.80
N ASP A 88 9.08 15.49 -13.18
CA ASP A 88 9.32 15.09 -14.56
C ASP A 88 8.33 14.01 -15.04
N HIS A 89 7.33 13.64 -14.22
CA HIS A 89 6.43 12.54 -14.52
C HIS A 89 5.34 12.98 -15.52
N PRO A 90 5.20 12.30 -16.67
CA PRO A 90 4.18 12.65 -17.64
C PRO A 90 2.76 12.35 -17.10
N GLY A 91 1.80 13.22 -17.39
CA GLY A 91 0.38 12.93 -17.15
C GLY A 91 -0.29 13.69 -15.99
N GLY A 92 0.26 14.82 -15.56
CA GLY A 92 -0.45 15.79 -14.72
C GLY A 92 -0.71 15.37 -13.27
N LEU A 93 -0.08 14.28 -12.80
CA LEU A 93 -0.24 13.80 -11.42
C LEU A 93 0.15 14.86 -10.38
N ALA A 94 1.17 15.68 -10.66
CA ALA A 94 1.57 16.77 -9.77
C ALA A 94 0.44 17.78 -9.49
N GLU A 95 -0.47 18.02 -10.44
CA GLU A 95 -1.63 18.89 -10.23
C GLU A 95 -2.64 18.24 -9.28
N GLN A 96 -2.84 16.93 -9.39
CA GLN A 96 -3.77 16.16 -8.57
C GLN A 96 -3.29 16.01 -7.12
N LEU A 97 -1.97 16.08 -6.89
CA LEU A 97 -1.39 16.07 -5.54
C LEU A 97 -1.86 17.26 -4.68
N ALA A 98 -2.18 18.41 -5.31
CA ALA A 98 -2.69 19.57 -4.59
C ALA A 98 -4.05 19.31 -3.92
N ASP A 99 -4.87 18.43 -4.52
CA ASP A 99 -6.23 18.13 -4.08
C ASP A 99 -6.30 16.99 -3.05
N LEU A 100 -5.18 16.29 -2.80
CA LEU A 100 -5.14 15.20 -1.84
C LEU A 100 -5.25 15.70 -0.40
N PRO A 101 -5.99 14.96 0.46
CA PRO A 101 -6.13 15.30 1.86
C PRO A 101 -4.78 15.16 2.58
N CYS A 102 -4.39 16.23 3.29
CA CYS A 102 -3.28 16.18 4.23
C CYS A 102 -3.71 15.50 5.53
N ASP A 103 -2.73 14.92 6.19
CA ASP A 103 -2.82 14.49 7.57
C ASP A 103 -2.96 15.70 8.50
N ALA A 104 -3.81 15.58 9.51
CA ALA A 104 -4.00 16.63 10.51
C ALA A 104 -2.82 16.76 11.48
N ALA A 105 -2.05 15.69 11.67
CA ALA A 105 -0.87 15.65 12.53
C ALA A 105 0.41 16.05 11.81
N ASP A 106 0.46 15.92 10.48
CA ASP A 106 1.62 16.25 9.66
C ASP A 106 1.20 16.75 8.27
N GLU A 107 1.28 18.06 8.04
CA GLU A 107 0.84 18.69 6.79
C GLU A 107 1.61 18.20 5.54
N ASP A 108 2.81 17.63 5.71
CA ASP A 108 3.57 17.03 4.61
C ASP A 108 3.04 15.63 4.25
N ARG A 109 2.33 14.94 5.15
CA ARG A 109 1.78 13.62 4.88
C ARG A 109 0.44 13.72 4.17
N VAL A 110 0.31 13.04 3.05
CA VAL A 110 -0.94 12.97 2.26
C VAL A 110 -1.42 11.53 2.17
N ALA A 111 -2.74 11.34 2.23
CA ALA A 111 -3.34 10.03 2.00
C ALA A 111 -3.56 9.82 0.49
N LEU A 112 -2.95 8.76 -0.05
CA LEU A 112 -3.03 8.43 -1.47
C LEU A 112 -4.21 7.53 -1.77
N ILE A 113 -4.33 6.43 -1.03
CA ILE A 113 -5.45 5.49 -1.14
C ILE A 113 -5.96 5.15 0.25
N ARG A 114 -7.25 4.81 0.34
CA ARG A 114 -7.87 4.26 1.54
C ARG A 114 -8.73 3.06 1.18
N ARG A 115 -8.44 1.92 1.79
CA ARG A 115 -9.22 0.69 1.66
C ARG A 115 -9.79 0.30 3.02
N GLU A 116 -11.00 -0.26 3.04
CA GLU A 116 -11.68 -0.61 4.29
C GLU A 116 -12.33 -1.98 4.17
N ILE A 117 -12.26 -2.76 5.24
CA ILE A 117 -12.79 -4.13 5.30
C ILE A 117 -13.47 -4.39 6.65
N ALA A 118 -14.53 -5.20 6.66
CA ALA A 118 -15.18 -5.62 7.89
C ALA A 118 -14.44 -6.83 8.46
N THR A 119 -13.85 -6.70 9.64
CA THR A 119 -13.01 -7.74 10.24
C THR A 119 -12.86 -7.59 11.75
N ASP A 120 -12.71 -8.70 12.45
CA ASP A 120 -12.27 -8.76 13.84
C ASP A 120 -10.74 -8.77 14.00
N PHE A 121 -9.99 -8.81 12.88
CA PHE A 121 -8.55 -8.73 12.87
C PHE A 121 -8.03 -7.44 13.52
N VAL A 122 -7.05 -7.60 14.41
CA VAL A 122 -6.34 -6.49 15.07
C VAL A 122 -4.86 -6.62 14.70
N PRO A 123 -4.27 -5.63 13.99
CA PRO A 123 -2.84 -5.65 13.68
C PRO A 123 -2.01 -5.84 14.94
N ALA A 124 -1.05 -6.76 14.90
CA ALA A 124 -0.15 -6.99 16.03
C ALA A 124 0.77 -5.77 16.23
N GLU A 125 1.18 -5.53 17.47
CA GLU A 125 2.26 -4.58 17.80
C GLU A 125 3.51 -5.37 18.21
N VAL A 126 4.62 -5.12 17.52
CA VAL A 126 5.93 -5.75 17.78
C VAL A 126 6.93 -4.64 18.02
N ASP A 127 7.61 -4.67 19.17
CA ASP A 127 8.59 -3.65 19.59
C ASP A 127 8.09 -2.19 19.58
N GLY A 128 6.77 -2.00 19.66
CA GLY A 128 6.12 -0.68 19.66
C GLY A 128 5.65 -0.20 18.28
N ASP A 129 5.94 -0.96 17.23
CA ASP A 129 5.48 -0.68 15.87
C ASP A 129 4.35 -1.65 15.48
N LYS A 130 3.41 -1.17 14.65
CA LYS A 130 2.36 -2.04 14.12
C LYS A 130 2.90 -2.97 13.04
N GLN A 131 2.30 -4.14 12.93
CA GLN A 131 2.58 -5.11 11.87
C GLN A 131 2.50 -4.44 10.48
N ALA A 132 3.51 -4.68 9.64
CA ALA A 132 3.58 -4.12 8.30
C ALA A 132 2.35 -4.43 7.44
N VAL A 133 2.07 -3.54 6.49
CA VAL A 133 1.10 -3.77 5.41
C VAL A 133 1.85 -4.19 4.16
N LEU A 134 1.35 -5.21 3.47
CA LEU A 134 1.88 -5.63 2.18
C LEU A 134 1.07 -5.01 1.05
N LEU A 135 1.77 -4.58 0.01
CA LEU A 135 1.19 -4.07 -1.21
C LEU A 135 1.66 -4.95 -2.37
N ILE A 136 0.74 -5.51 -3.14
CA ILE A 136 1.05 -6.27 -4.36
C ILE A 136 0.67 -5.46 -5.59
N ASP A 137 1.66 -5.12 -6.41
CA ASP A 137 1.46 -4.41 -7.66
C ASP A 137 1.21 -5.38 -8.81
N HIS A 138 0.20 -5.08 -9.62
CA HIS A 138 -0.21 -5.93 -10.74
C HIS A 138 -0.87 -5.12 -11.85
N ALA A 139 -0.85 -5.65 -13.07
CA ALA A 139 -1.55 -5.04 -14.19
C ALA A 139 -3.00 -5.54 -14.32
N GLY A 140 -3.98 -4.62 -14.23
CA GLY A 140 -5.40 -4.87 -14.49
C GLY A 140 -6.11 -5.70 -13.41
N PRO A 141 -7.45 -5.86 -13.46
CA PRO A 141 -8.21 -6.51 -12.40
C PRO A 141 -7.73 -7.94 -12.13
N ALA A 142 -7.54 -8.28 -10.85
CA ALA A 142 -7.14 -9.61 -10.40
C ALA A 142 -7.79 -9.96 -9.05
N VAL A 143 -8.07 -11.25 -8.84
CA VAL A 143 -8.47 -11.78 -7.52
C VAL A 143 -7.26 -12.24 -6.72
N LEU A 144 -7.41 -12.46 -5.40
CA LEU A 144 -6.31 -12.82 -4.51
C LEU A 144 -5.46 -14.02 -4.99
N GLU A 145 -6.10 -15.09 -5.46
CA GLU A 145 -5.39 -16.27 -5.98
C GLU A 145 -4.56 -15.94 -7.23
N GLU A 146 -5.06 -15.07 -8.11
CA GLU A 146 -4.36 -14.63 -9.32
C GLU A 146 -3.18 -13.71 -8.98
N LEU A 147 -3.31 -12.89 -7.94
CA LEU A 147 -2.22 -12.03 -7.47
C LEU A 147 -1.02 -12.85 -6.99
N PHE A 148 -1.26 -13.89 -6.19
CA PHE A 148 -0.18 -14.77 -5.75
C PHE A 148 0.41 -15.60 -6.89
N ALA A 149 -0.41 -16.09 -7.81
CA ALA A 149 0.10 -16.78 -9.00
C ALA A 149 1.03 -15.87 -9.83
N ARG A 150 0.67 -14.60 -10.02
CA ARG A 150 1.53 -13.62 -10.72
C ARG A 150 2.82 -13.33 -9.97
N PHE A 151 2.76 -13.25 -8.64
CA PHE A 151 3.97 -13.08 -7.83
C PHE A 151 4.91 -14.29 -7.99
N ASP A 152 4.40 -15.51 -7.90
CA ASP A 152 5.18 -16.73 -8.10
C ASP A 152 5.77 -16.84 -9.51
N GLU A 153 5.09 -16.29 -10.52
CA GLU A 153 5.54 -16.21 -11.91
C GLU A 153 6.51 -15.04 -12.19
N GLY A 154 6.74 -14.17 -11.20
CA GLY A 154 7.59 -12.97 -11.33
C GLY A 154 6.94 -11.84 -12.14
N GLU A 155 5.61 -11.87 -12.30
CA GLU A 155 4.81 -10.87 -13.00
C GLU A 155 4.19 -9.81 -12.06
N ALA A 156 4.39 -9.95 -10.75
CA ALA A 156 3.96 -9.01 -9.72
C ALA A 156 5.06 -8.86 -8.66
N GLY A 157 5.17 -7.68 -8.05
CA GLY A 157 6.03 -7.41 -6.90
C GLY A 157 5.24 -7.35 -5.59
N ILE A 158 5.93 -7.52 -4.46
CA ILE A 158 5.39 -7.22 -3.13
C ILE A 158 6.24 -6.13 -2.49
N ALA A 159 5.60 -5.01 -2.12
CA ALA A 159 6.21 -4.00 -1.28
C ALA A 159 5.77 -4.15 0.18
N VAL A 160 6.74 -4.11 1.09
CA VAL A 160 6.54 -4.14 2.54
C VAL A 160 6.51 -2.70 3.06
N LEU A 161 5.38 -2.28 3.60
CA LEU A 161 5.16 -0.93 4.11
C LEU A 161 5.12 -0.93 5.64
N ASN A 162 5.91 -0.04 6.23
CA ASN A 162 5.82 0.23 7.67
C ASN A 162 4.43 0.76 8.02
N ALA A 163 3.89 0.36 9.18
CA ALA A 163 2.60 0.81 9.66
C ALA A 163 2.75 1.78 10.84
N ASP A 164 2.14 2.97 10.71
CA ASP A 164 2.05 3.98 11.77
C ASP A 164 0.78 3.84 12.64
#